data_AF-A0A136MVB6-F1
#
_entry.id   AF-A0A136MVB6-F1
#
_cell.length_a   1.000
_cell.length_b   1.000
_cell.length_c   1.000
_cell.angle_alpha   90.00
_cell.angle_beta   90.00
_cell.angle_gamma   90.00
#
_symmetry.space_group_name_H-M   'P 1'
#
loop_
_entity.id
_entity.type
_entity.pdbx_description
1 polymer ?
#
loop_
_entity_poly.entity_id
_entity_poly.type
_entity_poly.pdbx_seq_one_letter_code
_entity_poly.pdbx_strand_id
1 'polypeptide(L)'
;MGLEISEDVDERMHLEKSTQAACTYLKQLYNRFGTWTNVAAAYNVGPTNFSKSLSEQKESSYYDMNINDETSRYVFRIIAIKEILSNPEDFGFYLSKEDKYAKHPDLMDVVVTETIPSLADFAHQYGISYRMLKFYNPWLLTGKLTVKDGKQYIIKIPKK
;
A
#
# COMPACT_ATOMS: atom_id res chain seq x y z
N MET A 1 10.04 8.63 -0.13
CA MET A 1 9.06 7.80 -0.85
C MET A 1 8.23 8.76 -1.67
N GLY A 2 8.40 8.77 -3.00
CA GLY A 2 7.89 9.84 -3.88
C GLY A 2 6.39 9.79 -4.15
N LEU A 3 5.58 9.56 -3.11
CA LEU A 3 4.12 9.61 -3.20
C LEU A 3 3.65 11.04 -2.93
N GLU A 4 2.74 11.53 -3.76
CA GLU A 4 2.09 12.80 -3.54
C GLU A 4 1.03 12.73 -2.44
N ILE A 5 0.99 13.80 -1.65
CA ILE A 5 -0.10 14.11 -0.73
C ILE A 5 -0.45 15.59 -0.94
N SER A 6 -1.69 15.86 -1.33
CA SER A 6 -2.25 17.19 -1.52
C SER A 6 -3.73 17.20 -1.11
N GLU A 7 -4.42 18.33 -1.31
CA GLU A 7 -5.85 18.45 -1.00
C GLU A 7 -6.69 17.47 -1.83
N ASP A 8 -6.43 17.39 -3.14
CA ASP A 8 -7.22 16.58 -4.08
C ASP A 8 -6.71 15.14 -4.20
N VAL A 9 -5.46 14.88 -3.81
CA VAL A 9 -4.74 13.62 -4.11
C VAL A 9 -4.02 13.05 -2.89
N ASP A 10 -4.19 11.76 -2.64
CA ASP A 10 -3.33 11.00 -1.73
C ASP A 10 -2.92 9.67 -2.37
N GLU A 11 -1.70 9.64 -2.90
CA GLU A 11 -1.15 8.46 -3.58
C GLU A 11 -0.82 7.30 -2.62
N ARG A 12 -0.92 7.49 -1.30
CA ARG A 12 -0.88 6.37 -0.35
C ARG A 12 -2.09 5.46 -0.50
N MET A 13 -3.20 6.00 -0.99
CA MET A 13 -4.40 5.24 -1.33
C MET A 13 -4.36 4.69 -2.76
N HIS A 14 -3.35 5.04 -3.56
CA HIS A 14 -3.19 4.48 -4.90
C HIS A 14 -2.55 3.10 -4.81
N LEU A 15 -3.31 2.04 -5.10
CA LEU A 15 -2.91 0.64 -4.87
C LEU A 15 -1.52 0.29 -5.40
N GLU A 16 -1.24 0.56 -6.67
CA GLU A 16 0.03 0.19 -7.31
C GLU A 16 1.19 1.06 -6.82
N LYS A 17 1.00 2.39 -6.76
CA LYS A 17 2.05 3.32 -6.32
C LYS A 17 2.43 3.09 -4.86
N SER A 18 1.45 2.92 -3.98
CA SER A 18 1.69 2.66 -2.56
C SER A 18 2.37 1.32 -2.32
N THR A 19 1.96 0.28 -3.06
CA THR A 19 2.62 -1.04 -3.02
C THR A 19 4.08 -0.94 -3.46
N GLN A 20 4.35 -0.29 -4.60
CA GLN A 20 5.72 -0.13 -5.09
C GLN A 20 6.60 0.68 -4.12
N ALA A 21 6.05 1.74 -3.53
CA ALA A 21 6.72 2.54 -2.51
C ALA A 21 7.04 1.70 -1.26
N ALA A 22 6.08 0.91 -0.77
CA ALA A 22 6.27 0.02 0.37
C ALA A 22 7.34 -1.04 0.10
N CYS A 23 7.29 -1.72 -1.06
CA CYS A 23 8.31 -2.69 -1.46
C CYS A 23 9.71 -2.08 -1.54
N THR A 24 9.82 -0.87 -2.10
CA THR A 24 11.08 -0.13 -2.16
C THR A 24 11.61 0.16 -0.75
N TYR A 25 10.73 0.62 0.14
CA TYR A 25 11.11 0.93 1.51
C TYR A 25 11.52 -0.31 2.30
N LEU A 26 10.81 -1.43 2.18
CA LEU A 26 11.17 -2.70 2.81
C LEU A 26 12.55 -3.20 2.34
N LYS A 27 12.88 -3.03 1.05
CA LYS A 27 14.23 -3.35 0.53
C LYS A 27 15.30 -2.44 1.12
N GLN A 28 15.03 -1.15 1.30
CA GLN A 28 15.96 -0.22 1.97
C GLN A 28 16.20 -0.64 3.43
N LEU A 29 15.14 -1.03 4.14
CA LEU A 29 15.27 -1.56 5.50
C LEU A 29 16.07 -2.85 5.51
N TYR A 30 15.88 -3.74 4.54
CA TYR A 30 16.64 -4.99 4.44
C TYR A 30 18.13 -4.74 4.25
N ASN A 31 18.49 -3.81 3.35
CA ASN A 31 19.88 -3.40 3.15
C ASN A 31 20.52 -2.83 4.43
N ARG A 32 19.70 -2.25 5.33
CA ARG A 32 20.16 -1.69 6.60
C ARG A 32 20.24 -2.73 7.73
N PHE A 33 19.29 -3.66 7.81
CA PHE A 33 19.09 -4.52 8.99
C PHE A 33 19.34 -6.01 8.74
N GLY A 34 19.60 -6.41 7.49
CA GLY A 34 20.11 -7.73 7.10
C GLY A 34 19.11 -8.89 7.12
N THR A 35 18.11 -8.86 8.00
CA THR A 35 17.13 -9.95 8.15
C THR A 35 15.70 -9.44 8.04
N TRP A 36 14.78 -10.27 7.53
CA TRP A 36 13.38 -9.89 7.38
C TRP A 36 12.65 -9.67 8.71
N THR A 37 13.07 -10.33 9.78
CA THR A 37 12.51 -10.14 11.13
C THR A 37 12.93 -8.80 11.72
N ASN A 38 14.20 -8.40 11.54
CA ASN A 38 14.65 -7.05 11.89
C ASN A 38 13.94 -5.99 11.03
N VAL A 39 13.71 -6.25 9.74
CA VAL A 39 12.96 -5.35 8.86
C VAL A 39 11.52 -5.18 9.35
N ALA A 40 10.83 -6.27 9.69
CA ALA A 40 9.45 -6.22 10.18
C ALA A 40 9.35 -5.44 11.50
N ALA A 41 10.27 -5.69 12.44
CA ALA A 41 10.34 -4.95 13.69
C ALA A 41 10.61 -3.45 13.45
N ALA A 42 11.61 -3.13 12.62
CA ALA A 42 11.97 -1.76 12.26
C ALA A 42 10.85 -1.01 11.53
N TYR A 43 10.08 -1.70 10.68
CA TYR A 43 8.95 -1.11 9.98
C TYR A 43 7.84 -0.71 10.95
N ASN A 44 7.57 -1.51 11.99
CA ASN A 44 6.54 -1.22 12.98
C ASN A 44 6.96 -0.16 14.00
N VAL A 45 8.13 -0.31 14.65
CA VAL A 45 8.59 0.62 15.71
C VAL A 45 9.26 1.89 15.15
N GLY A 46 9.56 1.89 13.85
CA GLY A 46 10.34 2.91 13.16
C GLY A 46 11.84 2.58 13.16
N PRO A 47 12.55 2.75 12.03
CA PRO A 47 13.93 2.29 11.88
C PRO A 47 14.93 3.01 12.79
N THR A 48 14.67 4.28 13.11
CA THR A 48 15.50 5.05 14.04
C THR A 48 15.41 4.49 15.46
N ASN A 49 14.18 4.23 15.93
CA ASN A 49 13.95 3.65 17.25
C ASN A 49 14.52 2.24 17.33
N PHE A 50 14.31 1.42 16.30
CA PHE A 50 14.84 0.06 16.26
C PHE A 50 16.38 0.05 16.32
N SER A 51 17.04 0.92 15.55
CA SER A 51 18.51 1.05 15.60
C SER A 51 19.01 1.51 16.97
N LYS A 52 18.30 2.45 17.59
CA LYS A 52 18.61 2.92 18.94
C LYS A 52 18.52 1.78 19.95
N SER A 53 17.43 1.01 19.93
CA SER A 53 17.24 -0.12 20.85
C SER A 53 18.27 -1.24 20.64
N LEU A 54 18.62 -1.57 19.39
CA LEU A 54 19.72 -2.51 19.11
C LEU A 54 21.03 -2.04 19.78
N SER A 55 21.37 -0.76 19.60
CA SER A 55 22.58 -0.19 20.17
C SER A 55 22.57 -0.12 21.70
N GLU A 56 21.44 0.24 22.31
CA GLU A 56 21.29 0.35 23.77
C GLU A 56 21.36 -1.02 24.46
N GLN A 57 20.74 -2.02 23.85
CA GLN A 57 20.72 -3.39 24.37
C GLN A 57 21.94 -4.20 23.95
N LYS A 58 22.78 -3.67 23.05
CA LYS A 58 23.96 -4.31 22.46
C LYS A 58 23.63 -5.60 21.69
N GLU A 59 22.49 -5.59 21.02
CA GLU A 59 22.00 -6.71 20.24
C GLU A 59 22.07 -6.45 18.73
N SER A 60 21.98 -7.52 17.95
CA SER A 60 21.98 -7.48 16.47
C SER A 60 20.73 -8.09 15.83
N SER A 61 19.89 -8.73 16.64
CA SER A 61 18.74 -9.50 16.20
C SER A 61 17.54 -9.18 17.08
N TYR A 62 16.39 -9.01 16.43
CA TYR A 62 15.10 -8.81 17.09
C TYR A 62 14.80 -9.88 18.14
N TYR A 63 15.26 -11.12 17.95
CA TYR A 63 14.98 -12.22 18.87
C TYR A 63 15.65 -12.09 20.22
N ASP A 64 16.76 -11.34 20.27
CA ASP A 64 17.57 -11.16 21.47
C ASP A 64 17.21 -9.84 22.19
N MET A 65 16.31 -9.05 21.61
CA MET A 65 15.88 -7.76 22.15
C MET A 65 14.69 -7.89 23.10
N ASN A 66 14.72 -7.08 24.16
CA ASN A 66 13.53 -6.74 24.92
C ASN A 66 12.82 -5.56 24.24
N ILE A 67 11.83 -5.85 23.41
CA ILE A 67 11.02 -4.86 22.68
C ILE A 67 9.57 -4.88 23.16
N ASN A 68 8.86 -3.78 22.93
CA ASN A 68 7.47 -3.67 23.35
C ASN A 68 6.58 -4.77 22.73
N ASP A 69 5.54 -5.10 23.48
CA ASP A 69 4.54 -6.10 23.17
C ASP A 69 3.86 -5.95 21.80
N GLU A 70 3.66 -4.71 21.33
CA GLU A 70 3.03 -4.44 20.04
C GLU A 70 3.95 -4.91 18.89
N THR A 71 5.20 -4.45 18.89
CA THR A 71 6.20 -4.85 17.87
C THR A 71 6.49 -6.33 17.95
N SER A 72 6.56 -6.89 19.16
CA SER A 72 6.76 -8.33 19.33
C SER A 72 5.66 -9.14 18.64
N ARG A 73 4.39 -8.78 18.88
CA ARG A 73 3.25 -9.42 18.21
C ARG A 73 3.22 -9.16 16.70
N TYR A 74 3.64 -7.98 16.25
CA TYR A 74 3.63 -7.62 14.84
C TYR A 74 4.49 -8.57 13.99
N VAL A 75 5.72 -8.87 14.44
CA VAL A 75 6.63 -9.77 13.73
C VAL A 75 6.03 -11.16 13.57
N PHE A 76 5.52 -11.75 14.66
CA PHE A 76 4.90 -13.08 14.61
C PHE A 76 3.61 -13.12 13.78
N ARG A 77 2.80 -12.05 13.80
CA ARG A 77 1.60 -11.95 12.95
C ARG A 77 1.94 -11.96 11.47
N ILE A 78 2.97 -11.21 11.05
CA ILE A 78 3.40 -11.20 9.64
C ILE A 78 3.91 -12.57 9.22
N ILE A 79 4.70 -13.22 10.06
CA ILE A 79 5.20 -14.57 9.77
C ILE A 79 4.03 -15.55 9.63
N ALA A 80 3.09 -15.53 10.57
CA ALA A 80 1.89 -16.39 10.51
C ALA A 80 1.07 -16.13 9.23
N ILE A 81 0.84 -14.87 8.87
CA ILE A 81 0.14 -14.51 7.63
C ILE A 81 0.91 -15.03 6.41
N LYS A 82 2.24 -14.87 6.37
CA LYS A 82 3.07 -15.41 5.27
C LYS A 82 2.94 -16.92 5.18
N GLU A 83 2.99 -17.65 6.29
CA GLU A 83 2.89 -19.11 6.28
C GLU A 83 1.50 -19.58 5.81
N ILE A 84 0.43 -18.97 6.34
CA ILE A 84 -0.94 -19.25 5.93
C ILE A 84 -1.15 -18.95 4.44
N LEU A 85 -0.65 -17.82 3.94
CA LEU A 85 -0.79 -17.46 2.53
C LEU A 85 0.05 -18.35 1.60
N SER A 86 1.17 -18.90 2.10
CA SER A 86 2.04 -19.79 1.33
C SER A 86 1.47 -21.21 1.24
N ASN A 87 0.90 -21.70 2.34
CA ASN A 87 0.37 -23.06 2.45
C ASN A 87 -1.01 -23.08 3.13
N PRO A 88 -2.06 -22.48 2.51
CA PRO A 88 -3.36 -22.28 3.17
C PRO A 88 -4.02 -23.58 3.64
N GLU A 89 -3.85 -24.67 2.88
CA GLU A 89 -4.44 -25.98 3.19
C GLU A 89 -3.87 -26.59 4.48
N ASP A 90 -2.57 -26.39 4.78
CA ASP A 90 -1.93 -26.86 6.03
C ASP A 90 -2.56 -26.22 7.28
N PHE A 91 -3.20 -25.07 7.12
CA PHE A 91 -3.89 -24.33 8.17
C PHE A 91 -5.42 -24.41 8.06
N GLY A 92 -5.96 -25.31 7.23
CA GLY A 92 -7.39 -25.55 7.09
C GLY A 92 -8.13 -24.55 6.20
N PHE A 93 -7.43 -23.73 5.42
CA PHE A 93 -8.03 -22.83 4.44
C PHE A 93 -8.12 -23.52 3.07
N TYR A 94 -9.32 -24.00 2.74
CA TYR A 94 -9.62 -24.59 1.43
C TYR A 94 -10.29 -23.55 0.53
N LEU A 95 -9.47 -22.76 -0.17
CA LEU A 95 -9.94 -21.61 -0.96
C LEU A 95 -10.31 -22.02 -2.40
N SER A 96 -11.57 -21.85 -2.76
CA SER A 96 -12.06 -21.95 -4.13
C SER A 96 -11.63 -20.73 -4.97
N LYS A 97 -12.00 -20.72 -6.27
CA LYS A 97 -11.76 -19.52 -7.10
C LYS A 97 -12.67 -18.37 -6.69
N GLU A 98 -13.84 -18.71 -6.18
CA GLU A 98 -14.91 -17.81 -5.77
C GLU A 98 -14.57 -17.10 -4.45
N ASP A 99 -13.75 -17.72 -3.60
CA ASP A 99 -13.23 -17.12 -2.36
C ASP A 99 -12.12 -16.09 -2.60
N LYS A 100 -11.48 -16.14 -3.79
CA LYS A 100 -10.41 -15.21 -4.16
C LYS A 100 -11.02 -13.91 -4.69
N TYR A 101 -10.24 -12.83 -4.60
CA TYR A 101 -10.62 -11.58 -5.25
C TYR A 101 -10.92 -11.83 -6.73
N ALA A 102 -12.10 -11.40 -7.16
CA ALA A 102 -12.46 -11.44 -8.57
C ALA A 102 -11.38 -10.72 -9.39
N LYS A 103 -11.11 -11.24 -10.59
CA LYS A 103 -10.28 -10.49 -11.53
C LYS A 103 -10.92 -9.11 -11.70
N HIS A 104 -10.11 -8.07 -11.52
CA HIS A 104 -10.56 -6.72 -11.80
C HIS A 104 -11.11 -6.68 -13.24
N PRO A 105 -12.23 -5.98 -13.48
CA PRO A 105 -12.69 -5.76 -14.84
C PRO A 105 -11.57 -5.08 -15.63
N ASP A 106 -11.60 -5.22 -16.95
CA ASP A 106 -10.64 -4.51 -17.79
C ASP A 106 -10.74 -3.01 -17.51
N LEU A 107 -9.68 -2.43 -16.94
CA LEU A 107 -9.58 -1.01 -16.68
C LEU A 107 -8.90 -0.35 -17.89
N MET A 108 -9.43 0.79 -18.30
CA MET A 108 -8.73 1.71 -19.19
C MET A 108 -8.06 2.81 -18.38
N ASP A 109 -6.84 3.15 -18.78
CA ASP A 109 -6.07 4.24 -18.21
C ASP A 109 -6.41 5.53 -18.98
N VAL A 110 -6.96 6.52 -18.28
CA VAL A 110 -7.23 7.85 -18.82
C VAL A 110 -6.14 8.80 -18.32
N VAL A 111 -5.34 9.32 -19.24
CA VAL A 111 -4.32 10.32 -18.93
C VAL A 111 -5.00 11.68 -18.79
N VAL A 112 -4.82 12.31 -17.64
CA VAL A 112 -5.39 13.62 -17.30
C VAL A 112 -4.26 14.62 -17.11
N THR A 113 -4.18 15.60 -18.02
CA THR A 113 -3.19 16.69 -18.01
C THR A 113 -3.81 18.04 -17.65
N GLU A 114 -5.14 18.12 -17.55
CA GLU A 114 -5.89 19.34 -17.27
C GLU A 114 -6.76 19.19 -16.02
N THR A 115 -7.05 20.32 -15.37
CA THR A 115 -7.88 20.34 -14.16
C THR A 115 -9.29 19.83 -14.44
N ILE A 116 -9.78 18.91 -13.60
CA ILE A 116 -11.15 18.42 -13.63
C ILE A 116 -11.93 19.15 -12.53
N PRO A 117 -12.84 20.08 -12.88
CA PRO A 117 -13.61 20.83 -11.88
C PRO A 117 -14.67 19.98 -11.17
N SER A 118 -15.15 18.91 -11.83
CA SER A 118 -16.18 18.01 -11.32
C SER A 118 -15.89 16.57 -11.73
N LEU A 119 -15.43 15.76 -10.78
CA LEU A 119 -15.21 14.33 -10.97
C LEU A 119 -16.51 13.56 -11.20
N ALA A 120 -17.65 14.10 -10.75
CA ALA A 120 -18.95 13.53 -11.04
C ALA A 120 -19.29 13.64 -12.53
N ASP A 121 -19.12 14.82 -13.13
CA ASP A 121 -19.34 15.01 -14.56
C ASP A 121 -18.35 14.20 -15.39
N PHE A 122 -17.07 14.17 -14.97
CA PHE A 122 -16.05 13.32 -15.58
C PHE A 122 -16.45 11.85 -15.55
N ALA A 123 -16.92 11.32 -14.42
CA ALA A 123 -17.40 9.93 -14.32
C ALA A 123 -18.55 9.66 -15.31
N HIS A 124 -19.51 10.58 -15.41
CA HIS A 124 -20.66 10.45 -16.29
C HIS A 124 -20.29 10.53 -17.78
N GLN A 125 -19.26 11.29 -18.16
CA GLN A 125 -18.72 11.29 -19.53
C GLN A 125 -18.24 9.90 -19.97
N TYR A 126 -17.72 9.10 -19.04
CA TYR A 126 -17.34 7.71 -19.28
C TYR A 126 -18.46 6.69 -19.00
N GLY A 127 -19.68 7.16 -18.70
CA GLY A 127 -20.83 6.31 -18.45
C GLY A 127 -20.74 5.48 -17.16
N ILE A 128 -19.95 5.92 -16.18
CA ILE A 128 -19.85 5.29 -14.86
C ILE A 128 -20.39 6.22 -13.77
N SER A 129 -20.71 5.68 -12.60
CA SER A 129 -21.10 6.49 -11.44
C SER A 129 -19.88 7.10 -10.74
N TYR A 130 -20.07 8.23 -10.06
CA TYR A 130 -19.04 8.82 -9.20
C TYR A 130 -18.53 7.82 -8.14
N ARG A 131 -19.42 6.99 -7.58
CA ARG A 131 -19.04 5.92 -6.64
C ARG A 131 -18.09 4.91 -7.30
N MET A 132 -18.35 4.53 -8.54
CA MET A 132 -17.48 3.61 -9.29
C MET A 132 -16.11 4.24 -9.57
N LEU A 133 -16.08 5.52 -9.93
CA LEU A 133 -14.83 6.26 -10.14
C LEU A 133 -13.96 6.24 -8.86
N LYS A 134 -14.55 6.56 -7.70
CA LYS A 134 -13.85 6.58 -6.41
C LYS A 134 -13.43 5.20 -5.93
N PHE A 135 -14.18 4.16 -6.29
CA PHE A 135 -13.82 2.78 -5.97
C PHE A 135 -12.52 2.36 -6.66
N TYR A 136 -12.35 2.68 -7.94
CA TYR A 136 -11.12 2.35 -8.68
C TYR A 136 -9.99 3.37 -8.50
N ASN A 137 -10.30 4.59 -8.05
CA ASN A 137 -9.33 5.65 -7.82
C ASN A 137 -9.49 6.24 -6.41
N PRO A 138 -9.30 5.44 -5.36
CA PRO A 138 -9.49 5.89 -3.99
C PRO A 138 -8.48 6.97 -3.56
N TRP A 139 -7.42 7.18 -4.36
CA TRP A 139 -6.44 8.25 -4.20
C TRP A 139 -6.95 9.64 -4.58
N LEU A 140 -8.06 9.74 -5.33
CA LEU A 140 -8.77 11.00 -5.50
C LEU A 140 -9.53 11.26 -4.20
N LEU A 141 -9.25 12.35 -3.50
CA LEU A 141 -9.87 12.64 -2.20
C LEU A 141 -11.14 13.49 -2.33
N THR A 142 -11.05 14.58 -3.08
CA THR A 142 -12.14 15.55 -3.24
C THR A 142 -13.05 15.20 -4.41
N GLY A 143 -14.01 16.09 -4.72
CA GLY A 143 -14.90 16.00 -5.89
C GLY A 143 -14.34 16.67 -7.15
N LYS A 144 -13.10 17.16 -7.11
CA LYS A 144 -12.37 17.81 -8.21
C LYS A 144 -10.95 17.22 -8.30
N LEU A 145 -10.22 17.58 -9.34
CA LEU A 145 -8.79 17.28 -9.46
C LEU A 145 -8.06 18.48 -10.05
N THR A 146 -7.27 19.17 -9.24
CA THR A 146 -6.39 20.24 -9.70
C THR A 146 -5.12 19.65 -10.30
N VAL A 147 -4.87 19.92 -11.58
CA VAL A 147 -3.64 19.52 -12.28
C VAL A 147 -2.73 20.73 -12.45
N LYS A 148 -1.54 20.67 -11.86
CA LYS A 148 -0.51 21.72 -11.99
C LYS A 148 0.21 21.59 -13.33
N ASP A 149 0.75 22.69 -13.84
CA ASP A 149 1.48 22.71 -15.12
C ASP A 149 2.57 21.64 -15.18
N GLY A 150 2.60 20.92 -16.30
CA GLY A 150 3.55 19.82 -16.55
C GLY A 150 3.25 18.53 -15.77
N LYS A 151 2.16 18.48 -15.00
CA LYS A 151 1.75 17.28 -14.26
C LYS A 151 0.72 16.47 -15.04
N GLN A 152 0.75 15.16 -14.83
CA GLN A 152 -0.25 14.24 -15.35
C GLN A 152 -0.68 13.24 -14.28
N TYR A 153 -1.92 12.81 -14.37
CA TYR A 153 -2.46 11.71 -13.58
C TYR A 153 -3.02 10.63 -14.51
N ILE A 154 -3.07 9.40 -14.01
CA ILE A 154 -3.73 8.28 -14.69
C ILE A 154 -4.93 7.90 -13.85
N ILE A 155 -6.13 8.09 -14.39
CA ILE A 155 -7.39 7.68 -13.77
C ILE A 155 -7.85 6.37 -14.41
N LYS A 156 -8.13 5.37 -13.57
CA LYS A 156 -8.60 4.05 -14.02
C LYS A 156 -10.12 4.03 -14.14
N ILE A 157 -10.62 3.65 -15.30
CA ILE A 157 -12.06 3.57 -15.60
C ILE A 157 -12.39 2.15 -16.07
N PRO A 158 -13.42 1.48 -15.53
CA PRO A 158 -13.81 0.16 -16.03
C PRO A 158 -14.37 0.27 -17.45
N LYS A 159 -13.94 -0.64 -18.34
CA LYS A 159 -14.56 -0.81 -19.65
C LYS A 159 -15.97 -1.39 -19.48
N LYS A 160 -16.86 -1.02 -20.41
CA LYS A 160 -18.17 -1.65 -20.57
C LYS A 160 -18.04 -2.98 -21.31
#